data_AF-A0A2D5MKS4-F1
#
_entry.id   AF-A0A2D5MKS4-F1
#
_cell.length_a   1.000
_cell.length_b   1.000
_cell.length_c   1.000
_cell.angle_alpha   90.00
_cell.angle_beta   90.00
_cell.angle_gamma   90.00
#
_symmetry.space_group_name_H-M   'P 1'
#
loop_
_entity.id
_entity.type
_entity.pdbx_description
1 polymer ?
#
loop_
_entity_poly.entity_id
_entity_poly.type
_entity_poly.pdbx_seq_one_letter_code
_entity_poly.pdbx_strand_id
1 'polypeptide(L)'
;MTLIEIYYPSITWQVTLFSIVGVINTALDFTIYNLLTKKIPRIPANICSTSIAMVFSFTANFFIFQPSALNTPNQATKFIIVTAASLYLIQNVVIYLTTNIWTRPSTIACALIKKFSVTKKWNESFISKNTVKLIATGCSFAWNFFWYRFYVYQ
;
A
#
# COMPACT_ATOMS: atom_id res chain seq x y z
N MET A 1 -6.55 -37.87 -19.03
CA MET A 1 -7.23 -36.93 -18.10
C MET A 1 -6.13 -36.14 -17.40
N THR A 2 -5.75 -35.01 -18.01
CA THR A 2 -4.65 -34.16 -17.54
C THR A 2 -5.04 -33.53 -16.22
N LEU A 3 -4.32 -33.90 -15.16
CA LEU A 3 -4.33 -33.20 -13.89
C LEU A 3 -4.06 -31.73 -14.20
N ILE A 4 -5.04 -30.88 -13.94
CA ILE A 4 -4.83 -29.45 -13.85
C ILE A 4 -3.89 -29.30 -12.67
N GLU A 5 -2.58 -29.21 -12.94
CA GLU A 5 -1.63 -28.70 -11.95
C GLU A 5 -2.12 -27.31 -11.61
N ILE A 6 -2.79 -27.19 -10.46
CA ILE A 6 -3.14 -25.91 -9.87
C ILE A 6 -1.80 -25.24 -9.59
N TYR A 7 -1.35 -24.44 -10.55
CA TYR A 7 -0.08 -23.74 -10.49
C TYR A 7 -0.21 -22.71 -9.39
N TYR A 8 0.14 -23.09 -8.16
CA TYR A 8 0.23 -22.15 -7.06
C TYR A 8 1.17 -21.03 -7.51
N PRO A 9 0.69 -19.78 -7.64
CA PRO A 9 1.51 -18.72 -8.18
C PRO A 9 2.73 -18.56 -7.27
N SER A 10 3.92 -18.56 -7.87
CA SER A 10 5.17 -18.42 -7.15
C SER A 10 5.14 -17.16 -6.29
N ILE A 11 5.87 -17.16 -5.16
CA ILE A 11 5.85 -16.02 -4.25
C ILE A 11 6.28 -14.71 -4.94
N THR A 12 7.24 -14.80 -5.86
CA THR A 12 7.70 -13.66 -6.68
C THR A 12 6.62 -13.13 -7.60
N TRP A 13 5.80 -14.01 -8.18
CA TRP A 13 4.66 -13.64 -9.01
C TRP A 13 3.56 -12.94 -8.18
N GLN A 14 3.26 -13.47 -6.99
CA GLN A 14 2.28 -12.84 -6.10
C GLN A 14 2.74 -11.46 -5.64
N VAL A 15 4.02 -11.29 -5.27
CA VAL A 15 4.59 -9.98 -4.91
C VAL A 15 4.48 -9.01 -6.09
N THR A 16 4.77 -9.48 -7.31
CA THR A 16 4.71 -8.64 -8.52
C THR A 16 3.28 -8.18 -8.81
N LEU A 17 2.33 -9.10 -8.83
CA LEU A 17 0.92 -8.77 -9.04
C LEU A 17 0.37 -7.89 -7.93
N PHE A 18 0.69 -8.17 -6.67
CA PHE A 18 0.32 -7.35 -5.52
C PHE A 18 0.83 -5.92 -5.66
N SER A 19 2.09 -5.77 -6.11
CA SER A 19 2.71 -4.46 -6.38
C SER A 19 1.99 -3.71 -7.49
N ILE A 20 1.72 -4.38 -8.62
CA ILE A 20 1.00 -3.79 -9.76
C ILE A 20 -0.41 -3.36 -9.35
N VAL A 21 -1.14 -4.23 -8.64
CA VAL A 21 -2.49 -3.94 -8.13
C VAL A 21 -2.46 -2.77 -7.16
N GLY A 22 -1.46 -2.68 -6.27
CA GLY A 22 -1.29 -1.54 -5.37
C GLY A 22 -1.10 -0.21 -6.12
N VAL A 23 -0.31 -0.21 -7.19
CA VAL A 23 -0.11 0.98 -8.05
C VAL A 23 -1.40 1.35 -8.78
N ILE A 24 -2.07 0.38 -9.40
CA ILE A 24 -3.35 0.60 -10.09
C ILE A 24 -4.41 1.11 -9.11
N ASN A 25 -4.47 0.54 -7.90
CA ASN A 25 -5.40 0.95 -6.86
C ASN A 25 -5.19 2.41 -6.45
N THR A 26 -3.94 2.82 -6.30
CA THR A 26 -3.59 4.21 -6.00
C THR A 26 -3.97 5.13 -7.17
N ALA A 27 -3.64 4.74 -8.40
CA ALA A 27 -4.01 5.51 -9.59
C ALA A 27 -5.53 5.66 -9.75
N LEU A 28 -6.28 4.60 -9.46
CA LEU A 28 -7.74 4.58 -9.46
C LEU A 28 -8.29 5.57 -8.43
N ASP A 29 -7.80 5.51 -7.18
CA ASP A 29 -8.20 6.41 -6.11
C ASP A 29 -7.92 7.88 -6.50
N PHE A 30 -6.72 8.20 -6.97
CA PHE A 30 -6.41 9.57 -7.41
C PHE A 30 -7.30 10.03 -8.58
N THR A 31 -7.61 9.15 -9.52
CA THR A 31 -8.44 9.49 -10.68
C THR A 31 -9.88 9.80 -10.25
N ILE A 32 -10.48 8.91 -9.46
CA ILE A 32 -11.85 9.06 -8.97
C ILE A 32 -11.95 10.29 -8.06
N TYR A 33 -11.02 10.45 -7.11
CA TYR A 33 -10.98 11.62 -6.22
C TYR A 33 -10.96 12.94 -6.99
N ASN A 34 -10.11 13.06 -8.02
CA ASN A 34 -10.02 14.27 -8.84
C ASN A 34 -11.28 14.54 -9.67
N LEU A 35 -11.98 13.49 -10.13
CA LEU A 35 -13.24 13.63 -10.84
C LEU A 35 -14.38 14.05 -9.90
N LEU A 36 -14.45 13.45 -8.71
CA LEU A 36 -15.49 13.73 -7.71
C LEU A 36 -15.32 15.12 -7.09
N THR A 37 -14.09 15.56 -6.84
CA THR A 37 -13.83 16.89 -6.25
C THR A 37 -14.30 18.04 -7.16
N LYS A 38 -14.55 17.79 -8.45
CA LYS A 38 -15.18 18.78 -9.35
C LYS A 38 -16.68 18.99 -9.09
N LYS A 39 -17.35 18.04 -8.44
CA LYS A 39 -18.81 18.03 -8.22
C LYS A 39 -19.22 18.07 -6.75
N ILE A 40 -18.40 17.53 -5.86
CA ILE A 40 -18.68 17.40 -4.43
C ILE A 40 -17.49 17.87 -3.57
N PRO A 41 -17.71 18.21 -2.29
CA PRO A 41 -16.63 18.61 -1.38
C PRO A 41 -15.56 17.52 -1.18
N ARG A 42 -14.36 17.93 -0.73
CA ARG A 42 -13.17 17.06 -0.66
C ARG A 42 -13.34 15.82 0.23
N ILE A 43 -13.98 15.98 1.39
CA ILE A 43 -14.16 14.88 2.35
C ILE A 43 -15.04 13.76 1.77
N PRO A 44 -16.28 14.01 1.30
CA PRO A 44 -17.10 12.95 0.69
C PRO A 44 -16.49 12.40 -0.60
N ALA A 45 -15.78 13.22 -1.39
CA ALA A 45 -15.04 12.74 -2.57
C ALA A 45 -13.98 11.70 -2.19
N ASN A 46 -13.21 11.96 -1.14
CA ASN A 46 -12.19 11.04 -0.63
C ASN A 46 -12.82 9.74 -0.14
N ILE A 47 -13.89 9.82 0.65
CA ILE A 47 -14.56 8.62 1.20
C ILE A 47 -15.07 7.72 0.06
N CYS A 48 -15.76 8.28 -0.94
CA CYS A 48 -16.25 7.51 -2.08
C CYS A 48 -15.11 6.91 -2.90
N SER A 49 -14.08 7.70 -3.17
CA SER A 49 -12.92 7.27 -3.96
C SER A 49 -12.15 6.14 -3.28
N THR A 50 -11.79 6.32 -2.01
CA THR A 50 -11.08 5.31 -1.23
C THR A 50 -11.91 4.04 -1.05
N SER A 51 -13.25 4.15 -0.95
CA SER A 51 -14.13 2.98 -0.88
C SER A 51 -14.11 2.16 -2.17
N ILE A 52 -14.22 2.81 -3.33
CA ILE A 52 -14.14 2.13 -4.64
C ILE A 52 -12.78 1.46 -4.82
N ALA A 53 -11.70 2.17 -4.46
CA ALA A 53 -10.35 1.62 -4.46
C ALA A 53 -10.24 0.41 -3.53
N MET A 54 -10.74 0.48 -2.29
CA MET A 54 -10.73 -0.65 -1.37
C MET A 54 -11.48 -1.88 -1.91
N VAL A 55 -12.63 -1.69 -2.56
CA VAL A 55 -13.38 -2.81 -3.20
C VAL A 55 -12.58 -3.42 -4.35
N PHE A 56 -11.98 -2.60 -5.20
CA PHE A 56 -11.10 -3.07 -6.28
C PHE A 56 -9.92 -3.86 -5.71
N SER A 57 -9.23 -3.31 -4.71
CA SER A 57 -8.10 -3.94 -4.05
C SER A 57 -8.48 -5.28 -3.42
N PHE A 58 -9.60 -5.36 -2.70
CA PHE A 58 -10.08 -6.62 -2.11
C PHE A 58 -10.33 -7.68 -3.19
N THR A 59 -11.00 -7.30 -4.27
CA THR A 59 -11.33 -8.19 -5.39
C THR A 59 -10.07 -8.65 -6.11
N ALA A 60 -9.17 -7.74 -6.45
CA ALA A 60 -7.92 -8.07 -7.13
C ALA A 60 -7.01 -8.96 -6.27
N ASN A 61 -6.90 -8.67 -4.97
CA ASN A 61 -6.13 -9.49 -4.04
C ASN A 61 -6.73 -10.89 -3.85
N PHE A 62 -8.05 -11.01 -3.87
CA PHE A 62 -8.72 -12.31 -3.86
C PHE A 62 -8.30 -13.18 -5.06
N PHE A 63 -8.19 -12.59 -6.25
CA PHE A 63 -7.68 -13.30 -7.44
C PHE A 63 -6.18 -13.60 -7.39
N ILE A 64 -5.38 -12.75 -6.76
CA ILE A 64 -3.93 -12.96 -6.62
C ILE A 64 -3.62 -14.12 -5.67
N PHE A 65 -4.28 -14.15 -4.52
CA PHE A 65 -3.96 -15.10 -3.45
C PHE A 65 -4.75 -16.41 -3.54
N GLN A 66 -5.84 -16.45 -4.33
CA GLN A 66 -6.64 -17.65 -4.61
C GLN A 66 -6.96 -18.47 -3.34
N PRO A 67 -7.80 -17.94 -2.43
CA PRO A 67 -8.04 -18.57 -1.13
C PRO A 67 -8.61 -19.99 -1.27
N SER A 68 -8.21 -20.88 -0.36
CA SER A 68 -8.62 -22.29 -0.38
C SER A 68 -10.11 -22.47 -0.03
N ALA A 69 -10.68 -21.53 0.74
CA ALA A 69 -12.07 -21.52 1.15
C ALA A 69 -12.76 -20.20 0.77
N LEU A 70 -13.99 -20.31 0.25
CA LEU A 70 -14.82 -19.16 -0.12
C LEU A 70 -15.62 -18.66 1.09
N ASN A 71 -15.00 -17.83 1.94
CA ASN A 71 -15.69 -17.11 3.01
C ASN A 71 -15.49 -15.60 2.87
N THR A 72 -16.10 -15.04 1.82
CA THR A 72 -15.99 -13.64 1.41
C THR A 72 -16.22 -12.61 2.52
N PRO A 73 -17.26 -12.70 3.39
CA PRO A 73 -17.46 -11.68 4.42
C PRO A 73 -16.36 -11.70 5.48
N ASN A 74 -15.92 -12.90 5.92
CA ASN A 74 -14.83 -13.01 6.89
C ASN A 74 -13.51 -12.49 6.29
N GLN A 75 -13.23 -12.81 5.02
CA GLN A 75 -12.05 -12.32 4.32
C GLN A 75 -12.06 -10.80 4.15
N ALA A 76 -13.21 -10.20 3.85
CA ALA A 76 -13.37 -8.75 3.76
C ALA A 76 -13.11 -8.08 5.13
N THR A 77 -13.65 -8.64 6.22
CA THR A 77 -13.39 -8.13 7.57
C THR A 77 -11.91 -8.21 7.92
N LYS A 78 -11.26 -9.36 7.69
CA LYS A 78 -9.82 -9.51 7.91
C LYS A 78 -9.00 -8.55 7.06
N PHE A 79 -9.36 -8.36 5.79
CA PHE A 79 -8.72 -7.40 4.89
C PHE A 79 -8.81 -5.97 5.45
N ILE A 80 -9.99 -5.52 5.87
CA ILE A 80 -10.20 -4.18 6.44
C ILE A 80 -9.37 -4.01 7.71
N ILE A 81 -9.38 -4.99 8.62
CA ILE A 81 -8.62 -4.94 9.88
C ILE A 81 -7.12 -4.83 9.59
N VAL A 82 -6.59 -5.66 8.71
CA VAL A 82 -5.17 -5.66 8.34
C VAL A 82 -4.78 -4.35 7.65
N THR A 83 -5.60 -3.87 6.72
CA THR A 83 -5.37 -2.59 6.00
C THR A 83 -5.41 -1.41 6.97
N ALA A 84 -6.38 -1.39 7.89
CA ALA A 84 -6.50 -0.34 8.89
C ALA A 84 -5.30 -0.37 9.85
N ALA A 85 -4.89 -1.56 10.32
CA ALA A 85 -3.70 -1.71 11.14
C ALA A 85 -2.43 -1.24 10.41
N SER A 86 -2.30 -1.52 9.11
CA SER A 86 -1.15 -1.06 8.34
C SER A 86 -1.11 0.46 8.22
N LEU A 87 -2.26 1.09 7.92
CA LEU A 87 -2.38 2.54 7.74
C LEU A 87 -2.24 3.32 9.07
N TYR A 88 -2.88 2.85 10.14
CA TYR A 88 -2.96 3.58 11.40
C TYR A 88 -1.89 3.19 12.41
N LEU A 89 -1.46 1.93 12.45
CA LEU A 89 -0.44 1.48 13.39
C LEU A 89 0.93 1.47 12.73
N ILE A 90 1.12 0.65 11.70
CA ILE A 90 2.46 0.43 11.11
C ILE A 90 3.02 1.72 10.53
N GLN A 91 2.26 2.47 9.73
CA GLN A 91 2.78 3.72 9.16
C GLN A 91 3.12 4.74 10.24
N ASN A 92 2.24 4.98 11.21
CA ASN A 92 2.52 5.96 12.27
C ASN A 92 3.69 5.55 13.16
N VAL A 93 3.81 4.27 13.50
CA VAL A 93 4.95 3.75 14.28
C VAL A 93 6.26 3.90 13.51
N VAL A 94 6.29 3.53 12.23
CA VAL A 94 7.50 3.68 11.40
C VAL A 94 7.86 5.15 11.21
N ILE A 95 6.88 6.04 11.00
CA ILE A 95 7.12 7.49 10.92
C ILE A 95 7.71 8.00 12.22
N TYR A 96 7.14 7.64 13.36
CA TYR A 96 7.64 8.06 14.67
C TYR A 96 9.07 7.56 14.92
N LEU A 97 9.34 6.28 14.65
CA LEU A 97 10.65 5.66 14.83
C LEU A 97 11.71 6.34 13.94
N THR A 98 11.41 6.53 12.66
CA THR A 98 12.37 7.11 11.69
C THR A 98 12.52 8.62 11.82
N THR A 99 11.58 9.30 12.46
CA THR A 99 11.66 10.74 12.73
C THR A 99 12.38 11.04 14.05
N ASN A 100 12.08 10.29 15.11
CA ASN A 100 12.52 10.65 16.47
C ASN A 100 13.66 9.77 17.01
N ILE A 101 13.67 8.48 16.67
CA ILE A 101 14.60 7.51 17.29
C ILE A 101 15.77 7.20 16.34
N TRP A 102 15.48 7.04 15.05
CA TRP A 102 16.46 6.65 14.05
C TRP A 102 16.43 7.60 12.85
N THR A 103 17.13 8.73 12.99
CA THR A 103 17.22 9.79 11.95
C THR A 103 18.24 9.50 10.84
N ARG A 104 19.03 8.43 10.95
CA ARG A 104 20.03 8.07 9.92
C ARG A 104 19.45 7.82 8.52
N PRO A 105 18.27 7.19 8.34
CA PRO A 105 17.70 6.99 7.01
C PRO A 105 17.39 8.31 6.32
N SER A 106 16.90 9.32 7.05
CA SER A 106 16.58 10.63 6.48
C SER A 106 17.84 11.44 6.17
N THR A 107 18.88 11.36 7.00
CA THR A 107 20.16 12.04 6.72
C THR A 107 20.92 11.40 5.56
N ILE A 108 20.96 10.08 5.46
CA ILE A 108 21.54 9.36 4.31
C ILE A 108 20.79 9.71 3.03
N ALA A 109 19.45 9.72 3.06
CA ALA A 109 18.65 10.10 1.91
C ALA A 109 18.91 11.55 1.50
N CYS A 110 19.02 12.49 2.45
CA CYS A 110 19.39 13.88 2.18
C CYS A 110 20.76 13.99 1.49
N ALA A 111 21.76 13.26 1.98
CA ALA A 111 23.11 13.25 1.40
C ALA A 111 23.13 12.68 -0.02
N LEU A 112 22.40 11.59 -0.27
CA LEU A 112 22.30 10.97 -1.60
C LEU A 112 21.52 11.85 -2.58
N ILE A 113 20.38 12.41 -2.16
CA ILE A 113 19.50 13.21 -3.02
C ILE A 113 20.16 14.54 -3.38
N LYS A 114 20.88 15.20 -2.47
CA LYS A 114 21.60 16.45 -2.78
C LYS A 114 22.79 16.27 -3.71
N LYS A 115 23.24 15.03 -3.96
CA LYS A 115 24.30 14.73 -4.94
C LYS A 115 23.82 14.96 -6.39
N PHE A 116 22.51 14.92 -6.64
CA PHE A 116 21.95 15.20 -7.96
C PHE A 116 21.68 16.70 -8.14
N SER A 117 22.15 17.28 -9.25
CA SER A 117 22.04 18.72 -9.52
C SER A 117 20.60 19.24 -9.57
N VAL A 118 19.65 18.38 -9.96
CA VAL A 118 18.21 18.70 -10.12
C VAL A 118 17.51 18.90 -8.75
N THR A 119 17.95 18.20 -7.73
CA THR A 119 17.33 18.15 -6.40
C THR A 119 18.07 19.02 -5.37
N LYS A 120 19.16 19.68 -5.77
CA LYS A 120 20.00 20.51 -4.88
C LYS A 120 19.26 21.70 -4.25
N LYS A 121 18.21 22.22 -4.92
CA LYS A 121 17.35 23.31 -4.42
C LYS A 121 16.22 22.83 -3.51
N TRP A 122 16.05 21.52 -3.32
CA TRP A 122 14.94 21.00 -2.52
C TRP A 122 15.20 21.23 -1.03
N ASN A 123 14.14 21.59 -0.31
CA ASN A 123 14.20 21.80 1.14
C ASN A 123 14.52 20.48 1.85
N GLU A 124 15.45 20.48 2.80
CA GLU A 124 15.80 19.30 3.61
C GLU A 124 14.59 18.74 4.37
N SER A 125 13.71 19.61 4.87
CA SER A 125 12.46 19.21 5.51
C SER A 125 11.54 18.48 4.53
N PHE A 126 11.53 18.89 3.26
CA PHE A 126 10.75 18.22 2.22
C PHE A 126 11.33 16.83 1.92
N ILE A 127 12.65 16.71 1.77
CA ILE A 127 13.31 15.43 1.51
C ILE A 127 13.06 14.46 2.67
N SER A 128 13.33 14.89 3.91
CA SER A 128 13.17 14.06 5.12
C SER A 128 11.74 13.53 5.27
N LYS A 129 10.72 14.39 5.13
CA LYS A 129 9.31 13.99 5.23
C LYS A 129 8.92 12.94 4.19
N ASN A 130 9.35 13.13 2.95
CA ASN A 130 9.05 12.16 1.88
C ASN A 130 9.81 10.85 2.07
N THR A 131 11.07 10.87 2.50
CA THR A 131 11.84 9.66 2.81
C THR A 131 11.18 8.84 3.92
N VAL A 132 10.85 9.48 5.03
CA VAL A 132 10.17 8.83 6.16
C VAL A 132 8.84 8.22 5.71
N LYS A 133 8.06 8.97 4.94
CA LYS A 133 6.78 8.49 4.40
C LYS A 133 6.96 7.32 3.41
N LEU A 134 8.00 7.34 2.58
CA LEU A 134 8.31 6.23 1.67
C LEU A 134 8.69 4.96 2.44
N ILE A 135 9.52 5.06 3.48
CA ILE A 135 9.90 3.92 4.33
C ILE A 135 8.65 3.35 5.01
N ALA A 136 7.81 4.21 5.60
CA ALA A 136 6.57 3.82 6.25
C ALA A 136 5.62 3.10 5.29
N THR A 137 5.45 3.62 4.07
CA THR A 137 4.66 2.98 3.02
C THR A 137 5.26 1.62 2.63
N GLY A 138 6.57 1.51 2.47
CA GLY A 138 7.25 0.24 2.17
C GLY A 138 7.02 -0.83 3.25
N CYS A 139 7.17 -0.46 4.52
CA CYS A 139 6.90 -1.35 5.65
C CYS A 139 5.41 -1.76 5.72
N SER A 140 4.50 -0.82 5.50
CA SER A 140 3.05 -1.10 5.41
C SER A 140 2.73 -2.03 4.23
N PHE A 141 3.45 -1.90 3.12
CA PHE A 141 3.26 -2.73 1.94
C PHE A 141 3.69 -4.18 2.21
N ALA A 142 4.85 -4.36 2.85
CA ALA A 142 5.33 -5.68 3.28
C ALA A 142 4.37 -6.32 4.29
N TRP A 143 3.91 -5.56 5.28
CA TRP A 143 2.90 -6.01 6.24
C TRP A 143 1.63 -6.52 5.53
N ASN A 144 1.06 -5.73 4.63
CA ASN A 144 -0.14 -6.10 3.91
C ASN A 144 0.06 -7.37 3.09
N PHE A 145 1.19 -7.50 2.39
CA PHE A 145 1.51 -8.70 1.63
C PHE A 145 1.51 -9.97 2.50
N PHE A 146 2.25 -9.95 3.62
CA PHE A 146 2.36 -11.12 4.49
C PHE A 146 1.03 -11.50 5.14
N TRP A 147 0.29 -10.52 5.67
CA TRP A 147 -0.98 -10.79 6.32
C TRP A 147 -2.07 -11.19 5.33
N TYR A 148 -2.06 -10.65 4.11
CA TYR A 148 -3.00 -11.08 3.08
C TYR A 148 -2.77 -12.54 2.71
N ARG A 149 -1.51 -12.90 2.47
CA ARG A 149 -1.13 -14.27 2.12
C ARG A 149 -1.40 -15.28 3.24
N PHE A 150 -1.01 -14.97 4.48
CA PHE A 150 -0.99 -15.95 5.57
C PHE A 150 -2.19 -15.89 6.51
N TYR A 151 -3.06 -14.89 6.42
CA TYR A 151 -4.16 -14.76 7.37
C TYR A 151 -5.50 -14.42 6.71
N VAL A 152 -5.50 -13.50 5.75
CA VAL A 152 -6.73 -13.08 5.06
C VAL A 152 -7.20 -14.15 4.09
N TYR A 153 -6.32 -14.62 3.18
CA TYR A 153 -6.69 -15.48 2.06
C TYR A 153 -6.19 -16.94 2.22
N GLN A 154 -6.18 -17.45 3.46
CA GLN A 154 -5.99 -18.91 3.68
C GLN A 154 -7.21 -19.70 3.22
#